data_AF-A0A2M8Q660-F1
#
_entry.id   AF-A0A2M8Q660-F1
#
_cell.length_a   1.000
_cell.length_b   1.000
_cell.length_c   1.000
_cell.angle_alpha   90.00
_cell.angle_beta   90.00
_cell.angle_gamma   90.00
#
_symmetry.space_group_name_H-M   'P 1'
#
loop_
_entity.id
_entity.type
_entity.pdbx_description
1 polymer ?
#
loop_
_entity_poly.entity_id
_entity_poly.type
_entity_poly.pdbx_seq_one_letter_code
_entity_poly.pdbx_strand_id
1 'polypeptide(L)'
;PARVLTLALSDVLGDRLDTIASGPAYPDATTVETVRAIVDKYRLALSPKLRQLLEQETPKALDNVETHIIGSVRVAVEAAAQAAQGRGYTPLTLTTTLDCE
;
A
#
# COMPACT_ATOMS: atom_id res chain seq x y z
N PRO A 1 9.47 -21.15 -11.17
CA PRO A 1 9.12 -20.39 -9.93
C PRO A 1 7.60 -20.43 -9.74
N ALA A 2 7.12 -20.34 -8.49
CA ALA A 2 5.69 -20.31 -8.20
C ALA A 2 5.11 -18.91 -8.47
N ARG A 3 3.82 -18.84 -8.86
CA ARG A 3 3.06 -17.60 -8.95
C ARG A 3 2.43 -17.26 -7.61
N VAL A 4 2.33 -15.96 -7.31
CA VAL A 4 1.68 -15.42 -6.11
C VAL A 4 0.46 -14.63 -6.54
N LEU A 5 -0.70 -14.94 -5.95
CA LEU A 5 -1.93 -14.16 -6.10
C LEU A 5 -2.25 -13.53 -4.75
N THR A 6 -2.17 -12.20 -4.68
CA THR A 6 -2.44 -11.42 -3.46
C THR A 6 -3.89 -10.92 -3.50
N LEU A 7 -4.67 -11.28 -2.48
CA LEU A 7 -6.00 -10.73 -2.26
C LEU A 7 -5.96 -9.86 -0.99
N ALA A 8 -6.01 -8.54 -1.17
CA ALA A 8 -5.83 -7.58 -0.09
C ALA A 8 -7.18 -7.08 0.46
N LEU A 9 -7.26 -7.01 1.79
CA LEU A 9 -8.26 -6.23 2.53
C LEU A 9 -7.54 -4.99 3.05
N SER A 10 -7.86 -3.83 2.47
CA SER A 10 -7.19 -2.56 2.74
C SER A 10 -7.86 -1.83 3.90
N ASP A 11 -7.08 -1.56 4.94
CA ASP A 11 -7.37 -0.61 6.02
C ASP A 11 -6.65 0.74 5.82
N VAL A 12 -5.98 0.91 4.67
CA VAL A 12 -5.20 2.10 4.32
C VAL A 12 -6.04 3.01 3.43
N LEU A 13 -6.18 4.29 3.81
CA LEU A 13 -6.84 5.28 2.96
C LEU A 13 -6.13 5.40 1.61
N GLY A 14 -6.90 5.33 0.52
CA GLY A 14 -6.37 5.38 -0.85
C GLY A 14 -5.76 4.07 -1.34
N ASP A 15 -5.89 2.96 -0.61
CA ASP A 15 -5.55 1.61 -1.08
C ASP A 15 -4.08 1.43 -1.51
N ARG A 16 -3.15 2.08 -0.81
CA ARG A 16 -1.72 2.03 -1.16
C ARG A 16 -1.11 0.65 -0.84
N LEU A 17 -0.90 -0.16 -1.87
CA LEU A 17 -0.38 -1.53 -1.77
C LEU A 17 1.03 -1.65 -1.16
N ASP A 18 1.87 -0.64 -1.35
CA ASP A 18 3.21 -0.55 -0.74
C ASP A 18 3.16 -0.41 0.79
N THR A 19 2.02 0.04 1.32
CA THR A 19 1.80 0.34 2.72
C THR A 19 1.01 -0.78 3.41
N ILE A 20 0.07 -1.40 2.69
CA ILE A 20 -0.71 -2.54 3.20
C ILE A 20 0.25 -3.67 3.56
N ALA A 21 0.33 -3.98 4.85
CA ALA A 21 1.29 -4.94 5.40
C ALA A 21 2.76 -4.70 4.98
N SER A 22 3.12 -3.46 4.62
CA SER A 22 4.43 -3.08 4.05
C SER A 22 4.76 -3.70 2.69
N GLY A 23 3.75 -4.07 1.89
CA GLY A 23 3.93 -4.50 0.50
C GLY A 23 4.79 -5.76 0.30
N PRO A 24 4.58 -6.87 1.04
CA PRO A 24 5.46 -8.05 1.00
C PRO A 24 5.52 -8.75 -0.37
N ALA A 25 4.49 -8.53 -1.19
CA ALA A 25 4.39 -8.99 -2.57
C ALA A 25 4.13 -7.81 -3.51
N TYR A 26 4.75 -6.67 -3.23
CA TYR A 26 4.67 -5.46 -4.04
C TYR A 26 6.09 -4.92 -4.29
N PRO A 27 6.41 -4.40 -5.48
CA PRO A 27 7.73 -3.82 -5.72
C PRO A 27 7.96 -2.62 -4.79
N ASP A 28 9.16 -2.55 -4.22
CA ASP A 28 9.55 -1.45 -3.34
C ASP A 28 10.29 -0.38 -4.16
N ALA A 29 9.68 0.78 -4.31
CA ALA A 29 10.26 1.90 -5.06
C ALA A 29 11.38 2.63 -4.29
N THR A 30 11.51 2.41 -2.98
CA THR A 30 12.59 3.03 -2.19
C THR A 30 13.93 2.44 -2.58
N THR A 31 14.99 3.25 -2.49
CA THR A 31 16.36 2.83 -2.83
C THR A 31 17.28 2.90 -1.62
N VAL A 32 18.45 2.29 -1.71
CA VAL A 32 19.50 2.42 -0.70
C VAL A 32 19.89 3.89 -0.51
N GLU A 33 19.91 4.72 -1.57
CA GLU A 33 20.15 6.16 -1.45
C GLU A 33 19.05 6.86 -0.63
N THR A 34 17.80 6.46 -0.80
CA THR A 34 16.67 6.97 -0.02
C THR A 34 16.86 6.65 1.46
N VAL A 35 17.27 5.41 1.76
CA VAL A 35 17.54 4.97 3.14
C VAL A 35 18.71 5.74 3.75
N ARG A 36 19.81 5.91 3.02
CA ARG A 36 20.97 6.71 3.47
C ARG A 36 20.58 8.15 3.77
N ALA A 37 19.81 8.79 2.89
CA ALA A 37 19.32 10.15 3.10
C ALA A 37 18.45 10.28 4.38
N ILE A 38 17.63 9.27 4.67
CA ILE A 38 16.82 9.22 5.91
C ILE A 38 17.73 9.07 7.14
N VAL A 39 18.69 8.15 7.11
CA VAL A 39 19.63 7.92 8.22
C VAL A 39 20.41 9.19 8.54
N ASP A 40 20.89 9.91 7.52
CA ASP A 40 21.64 11.15 7.68
C ASP A 40 20.74 12.30 8.17
N LYS A 41 19.55 12.45 7.58
CA LYS A 41 18.56 13.48 7.97
C LYS A 41 18.20 13.39 9.46
N TYR A 42 18.01 12.18 9.97
CA TYR A 42 17.62 11.94 11.37
C TYR A 42 18.80 11.60 12.28
N ARG A 43 20.04 11.59 11.77
CA ARG A 43 21.28 11.26 12.50
C ARG A 43 21.17 9.94 13.28
N LEU A 44 20.62 8.91 12.64
CA LEU A 44 20.36 7.63 13.30
C LEU A 44 21.67 6.87 13.59
N ALA A 45 21.84 6.44 14.84
CA ALA A 45 22.97 5.61 15.24
C ALA A 45 22.69 4.13 14.88
N LEU A 46 23.30 3.66 13.80
CA LEU A 46 23.15 2.28 13.34
C LEU A 46 24.33 1.40 13.74
N SER A 47 24.04 0.17 14.20
CA SER A 47 25.05 -0.87 14.41
C SER A 47 25.70 -1.27 13.07
N PRO A 48 26.94 -1.79 13.09
CA PRO A 48 27.60 -2.24 11.85
C PRO A 48 26.77 -3.25 11.05
N LYS A 49 26.07 -4.16 11.74
CA LYS A 49 25.18 -5.15 11.13
C LYS A 49 24.00 -4.50 10.39
N LEU A 50 23.35 -3.52 11.01
CA LEU A 50 22.23 -2.81 10.38
C LEU A 50 22.69 -2.00 9.17
N ARG A 51 23.84 -1.33 9.27
CA ARG A 51 24.42 -0.61 8.12
C ARG A 51 24.63 -1.55 6.94
N GLN A 52 25.22 -2.72 7.16
CA GLN A 52 25.44 -3.69 6.10
C GLN A 52 24.13 -4.21 5.48
N LEU A 53 23.07 -4.42 6.28
CA LEU A 53 21.79 -4.88 5.78
C LEU A 53 21.06 -3.83 4.94
N LEU A 54 21.16 -2.54 5.33
CA LEU A 54 20.50 -1.44 4.63
C LEU A 54 21.19 -1.06 3.30
N GLU A 55 22.35 -1.62 3.01
CA GLU A 55 23.05 -1.48 1.73
C GLU A 55 22.54 -2.47 0.66
N GLN A 56 21.66 -3.40 1.04
CA GLN A 56 21.06 -4.35 0.12
C GLN A 56 19.78 -3.74 -0.46
N GLU A 57 19.70 -3.69 -1.80
CA GLU A 57 18.50 -3.21 -2.47
C GLU A 57 17.33 -4.19 -2.37
N THR A 58 16.14 -3.62 -2.26
CA THR A 58 14.87 -4.37 -2.35
C THR A 58 14.43 -4.55 -3.80
N PRO A 59 13.60 -5.57 -4.11
CA PRO A 59 13.12 -5.80 -5.47
C PRO A 59 12.31 -4.63 -6.04
N LYS A 60 12.76 -4.06 -7.17
CA LYS A 60 12.07 -2.97 -7.88
C LYS A 60 10.99 -3.44 -8.85
N ALA A 61 10.97 -4.73 -9.15
CA ALA A 61 9.98 -5.39 -9.99
C ALA A 61 9.76 -6.83 -9.49
N LEU A 62 8.52 -7.30 -9.61
CA LEU A 62 8.11 -8.66 -9.31
C LEU A 62 7.29 -9.16 -10.51
N ASP A 63 7.78 -10.19 -11.21
CA ASP A 63 7.19 -10.71 -12.45
C ASP A 63 6.21 -11.88 -12.22
N ASN A 64 6.18 -12.42 -11.00
CA ASN A 64 5.40 -13.58 -10.62
C ASN A 64 4.23 -13.26 -9.67
N VAL A 65 3.90 -11.98 -9.48
CA VAL A 65 2.86 -11.53 -8.55
C VAL A 65 1.71 -10.84 -9.27
N GLU A 66 0.49 -11.19 -8.88
CA GLU A 66 -0.75 -10.50 -9.27
C GLU A 66 -1.49 -10.07 -8.00
N THR A 67 -1.93 -8.81 -7.92
CA THR A 67 -2.52 -8.25 -6.69
C THR A 67 -3.89 -7.64 -6.97
N HIS A 68 -4.87 -8.04 -6.16
CA HIS A 68 -6.25 -7.53 -6.19
C HIS A 68 -6.66 -7.02 -4.82
N ILE A 69 -7.24 -5.82 -4.76
CA ILE A 69 -7.90 -5.32 -3.54
C ILE A 69 -9.35 -5.80 -3.59
N ILE A 70 -9.70 -6.71 -2.69
CA ILE A 70 -11.02 -7.32 -2.62
C ILE A 70 -11.93 -6.67 -1.57
N GLY A 71 -11.37 -5.81 -0.72
CA GLY A 71 -12.14 -5.01 0.24
C GLY A 71 -11.38 -3.75 0.63
N SER A 72 -12.09 -2.64 0.69
CA SER A 72 -11.60 -1.34 1.17
C SER A 72 -12.77 -0.39 1.45
N VAL A 73 -12.49 0.80 1.99
CA VAL A 73 -13.49 1.87 2.15
C VAL A 73 -14.16 2.19 0.81
N ARG A 74 -13.40 2.24 -0.28
CA ARG A 74 -13.95 2.50 -1.62
C ARG A 74 -14.94 1.41 -2.04
N VAL A 75 -14.59 0.13 -1.85
CA VAL A 75 -15.50 -1.00 -2.14
C VAL A 75 -16.78 -0.89 -1.32
N ALA A 76 -16.67 -0.52 -0.03
CA ALA A 76 -17.84 -0.34 0.83
C ALA A 76 -18.74 0.82 0.38
N VAL A 77 -18.16 1.96 -0.02
CA VAL A 77 -18.90 3.12 -0.52
C VAL A 77 -19.58 2.82 -1.86
N GLU A 78 -18.90 2.14 -2.78
CA GLU A 78 -19.47 1.69 -4.05
C GLU A 78 -20.68 0.76 -3.82
N ALA A 79 -20.55 -0.20 -2.89
CA ALA A 79 -21.65 -1.09 -2.51
C ALA A 79 -22.83 -0.32 -1.88
N ALA A 80 -22.56 0.67 -1.04
CA ALA A 80 -23.60 1.52 -0.45
C ALA A 80 -24.35 2.36 -1.51
N ALA A 81 -23.63 2.92 -2.49
CA ALA A 81 -24.22 3.65 -3.60
C ALA A 81 -25.13 2.76 -4.45
N GLN A 82 -24.68 1.55 -4.80
CA GLN A 82 -25.50 0.57 -5.52
C GLN A 82 -26.75 0.17 -4.73
N ALA A 83 -26.61 -0.04 -3.43
CA ALA A 83 -27.72 -0.35 -2.54
C ALA A 83 -28.75 0.80 -2.44
N ALA A 84 -28.31 2.06 -2.53
CA ALA A 84 -29.19 3.23 -2.56
C ALA A 84 -29.92 3.35 -3.91
N GLN A 85 -29.23 3.13 -5.03
CA GLN A 85 -29.83 3.08 -6.37
C GLN A 85 -30.93 2.03 -6.48
N GLY A 86 -30.69 0.83 -5.96
CA GLY A 86 -31.68 -0.25 -5.94
C GLY A 86 -32.95 0.08 -5.13
N ARG A 87 -32.91 1.12 -4.31
CA ARG A 87 -34.05 1.64 -3.53
C ARG A 87 -34.67 2.91 -4.14
N GLY A 88 -34.23 3.33 -5.32
CA GLY A 88 -34.74 4.50 -6.02
C GLY A 88 -34.11 5.84 -5.61
N TYR A 89 -33.02 5.82 -4.82
CA TYR A 89 -32.25 7.03 -4.51
C TYR A 89 -31.16 7.27 -5.55
N THR A 90 -30.83 8.54 -5.80
CA THR A 90 -29.66 8.93 -6.60
C THR A 90 -28.48 9.18 -5.65
N PRO A 91 -27.52 8.24 -5.51
CA PRO A 91 -26.37 8.46 -4.65
C PRO A 91 -25.39 9.46 -5.28
N LEU A 92 -24.69 10.19 -4.42
CA LEU A 92 -23.54 11.01 -4.78
C LEU A 92 -22.38 10.62 -3.87
N THR A 93 -21.33 10.05 -4.44
CA THR A 93 -20.09 9.77 -3.69
C THR A 93 -19.24 11.03 -3.66
N LEU A 94 -19.00 11.58 -2.47
CA LEU A 94 -18.20 12.79 -2.31
C LEU A 94 -16.70 12.46 -2.23
N THR A 95 -16.32 11.50 -1.39
CA THR A 95 -14.94 11.07 -1.21
C THR A 95 -14.87 9.68 -0.56
N THR A 96 -13.74 8.99 -0.73
CA THR A 96 -13.38 7.76 -0.02
C THR A 96 -12.07 7.93 0.75
N THR A 97 -11.58 9.16 0.85
CA THR A 97 -10.28 9.52 1.43
C THR A 97 -10.40 10.74 2.35
N LEU A 98 -11.51 10.88 3.08
CA LEU A 98 -11.69 11.95 4.05
C LEU A 98 -10.73 11.75 5.23
N ASP A 99 -9.96 12.78 5.57
CA ASP A 99 -8.89 12.72 6.58
C ASP A 99 -8.78 13.98 7.47
N CYS A 100 -9.79 14.87 7.43
CA CYS A 100 -9.83 16.10 8.23
C CYS A 100 -10.67 15.97 9.51
N GLU A 101 -10.51 16.93 10.42
CA GLU A 101 -11.39 17.16 11.57
C GLU A 101 -12.65 17.95 11.17
#